data_AF-A0A060N3X1-F1
#
_entry.id   AF-A0A060N3X1-F1
#
_cell.length_a   1.000
_cell.length_b   1.000
_cell.length_c   1.000
_cell.angle_alpha   90.00
_cell.angle_beta   90.00
_cell.angle_gamma   90.00
#
_symmetry.space_group_name_H-M   'P 1'
#
loop_
_entity.id
_entity.type
_entity.pdbx_description
1 polymer ?
#
loop_
_entity_poly.entity_id
_entity_poly.type
_entity_poly.pdbx_seq_one_letter_code
_entity_poly.pdbx_strand_id
1 'polypeptide(L)'
;MKYKIIVEEKVSYQHEIEINTEEDEDYIENILDEVDRDYPCITVDDVIHKLADNEIKIEELIEDNSGQDCETEIIDFYEVKNKD
;
A
#
# COMPACT_ATOMS: atom_id res chain seq x y z
N MET A 1 -15.43 -2.58 -1.77
CA MET A 1 -14.48 -3.30 -2.62
C MET A 1 -13.22 -3.55 -1.81
N LYS A 2 -12.50 -4.64 -2.09
CA LYS A 2 -11.37 -5.08 -1.28
C LYS A 2 -10.12 -5.10 -2.14
N TYR A 3 -9.08 -4.38 -1.71
CA TYR A 3 -7.83 -4.27 -2.45
C TYR A 3 -6.65 -4.66 -1.57
N LYS A 4 -5.59 -5.13 -2.21
CA LYS A 4 -4.29 -5.36 -1.59
C LYS A 4 -3.24 -4.48 -2.24
N ILE A 5 -2.53 -3.74 -1.41
CA ILE A 5 -1.42 -2.88 -1.80
C ILE A 5 -0.14 -3.55 -1.33
N ILE A 6 0.79 -3.78 -2.25
CA ILE A 6 2.11 -4.33 -1.96
C ILE A 6 3.14 -3.22 -2.01
N VAL A 7 3.76 -2.96 -0.86
CA VAL A 7 4.89 -2.04 -0.72
C VAL A 7 6.14 -2.88 -0.52
N GLU A 8 7.07 -2.85 -1.46
CA GLU A 8 8.35 -3.58 -1.33
C GLU A 8 9.49 -2.59 -1.08
N GLU A 9 10.08 -2.70 0.10
CA GLU A 9 11.34 -2.08 0.38
C GLU A 9 12.42 -2.85 -0.40
N LYS A 10 13.02 -2.19 -1.41
CA LYS A 10 13.92 -2.61 -2.51
C LYS A 10 15.07 -3.54 -2.11
N VAL A 11 15.27 -3.77 -0.82
CA VAL A 11 16.32 -4.61 -0.30
C VAL A 11 15.78 -5.74 0.58
N SER A 12 14.65 -5.62 1.29
CA SER A 12 14.31 -6.66 2.29
C SER A 12 12.87 -6.80 2.84
N TYR A 13 11.91 -5.88 2.71
CA TYR A 13 10.59 -6.05 3.33
C TYR A 13 9.45 -5.92 2.33
N GLN A 14 8.55 -6.91 2.29
CA GLN A 14 7.28 -6.79 1.58
C GLN A 14 6.17 -6.59 2.61
N HIS A 15 5.51 -5.44 2.55
CA HIS A 15 4.29 -5.18 3.32
C HIS A 15 3.07 -5.36 2.43
N GLU A 16 2.10 -6.13 2.91
CA GLU A 16 0.79 -6.22 2.29
C GLU A 16 -0.22 -5.47 3.14
N ILE A 17 -0.81 -4.43 2.55
CA ILE A 17 -1.86 -3.63 3.18
C ILE A 17 -3.18 -4.04 2.55
N GLU A 18 -4.10 -4.54 3.36
CA GLU A 18 -5.44 -4.87 2.94
C GLU A 18 -6.38 -3.71 3.28
N ILE A 19 -7.03 -3.17 2.25
CA ILE A 19 -7.98 -2.06 2.40
C ILE A 19 -9.38 -2.48 1.95
N ASN A 20 -10.38 -1.92 2.63
CA ASN A 20 -11.78 -2.10 2.27
C ASN A 20 -12.43 -0.72 2.16
N THR A 21 -12.84 -0.38 0.94
CA THR A 21 -13.31 0.96 0.59
C THR A 21 -14.48 0.90 -0.37
N GLU A 22 -15.33 1.92 -0.36
CA GLU A 22 -16.38 2.10 -1.37
C GLU A 22 -15.86 2.79 -2.64
N GLU A 23 -14.65 3.36 -2.58
CA GLU A 23 -13.96 4.03 -3.68
C GLU A 23 -13.47 3.05 -4.75
N ASP A 24 -13.36 3.54 -5.98
CA ASP A 24 -12.89 2.76 -7.12
C ASP A 24 -11.36 2.65 -7.19
N GLU A 25 -10.90 1.76 -8.08
CA GLU A 25 -9.48 1.49 -8.32
C GLU A 25 -8.71 2.73 -8.79
N ASP A 26 -9.29 3.52 -9.71
CA ASP A 26 -8.67 4.75 -10.22
C ASP A 26 -8.39 5.76 -9.10
N TYR A 27 -9.30 5.87 -8.12
CA TYR A 27 -9.12 6.73 -6.95
C TYR A 27 -7.96 6.27 -6.07
N ILE A 28 -7.85 4.94 -5.82
CA ILE A 28 -6.76 4.37 -5.02
C ILE A 28 -5.42 4.49 -5.75
N GLU A 29 -5.36 4.22 -7.05
CA GLU A 29 -4.15 4.41 -7.85
C GLU A 29 -3.65 5.85 -7.79
N ASN A 30 -4.56 6.84 -7.92
CA ASN A 30 -4.17 8.23 -7.82
C ASN A 30 -3.59 8.60 -6.44
N ILE A 31 -4.08 7.99 -5.35
CA ILE A 31 -3.49 8.17 -4.01
C ILE A 31 -2.08 7.59 -3.97
N LEU A 32 -1.86 6.39 -4.52
CA LEU A 32 -0.56 5.73 -4.52
C LEU A 32 0.47 6.47 -5.40
N ASP A 33 0.05 6.97 -6.56
CA ASP A 33 0.86 7.82 -7.44
C ASP A 33 1.31 9.11 -6.75
N GLU A 34 0.46 9.69 -5.90
CA GLU A 34 0.84 10.84 -5.08
C GLU A 34 1.93 10.48 -4.06
N VAL A 35 1.85 9.29 -3.44
CA VAL A 35 2.88 8.83 -2.50
C VAL A 35 4.21 8.63 -3.23
N ASP A 36 4.21 7.97 -4.39
CA ASP A 36 5.42 7.75 -5.18
C ASP A 36 6.09 9.04 -5.65
N ARG A 37 5.29 10.05 -5.99
CA ARG A 37 5.81 11.36 -6.39
C ARG A 37 6.34 12.18 -5.21
N ASP A 38 5.65 12.15 -4.07
CA ASP A 38 5.93 13.05 -2.95
C ASP A 38 7.09 12.55 -2.06
N TYR A 39 7.39 11.24 -2.06
CA TYR A 39 8.40 10.61 -1.21
C TYR A 39 9.51 9.91 -2.01
N PRO A 40 10.78 10.35 -1.90
CA PRO A 40 11.92 9.68 -2.58
C PRO A 40 12.30 8.33 -1.95
N CYS A 41 11.84 8.04 -0.73
CA CYS A 41 11.83 6.72 -0.10
C CYS A 41 10.46 6.57 0.54
N ILE A 42 9.57 5.79 -0.06
CA ILE A 42 8.22 5.55 0.45
C ILE A 42 8.31 4.53 1.58
N THR A 43 7.72 4.75 2.74
CA THR A 43 7.57 3.67 3.72
C THR A 43 6.15 3.14 3.73
N VAL A 44 5.95 1.95 4.31
CA VAL A 44 4.59 1.45 4.55
C VAL A 44 3.76 2.45 5.36
N ASP A 45 4.39 3.16 6.31
CA ASP A 45 3.75 4.20 7.11
C ASP A 45 3.30 5.39 6.27
N ASP A 46 4.06 5.78 5.25
CA ASP A 46 3.67 6.88 4.34
C ASP A 46 2.43 6.51 3.53
N VAL A 47 2.37 5.26 3.04
CA VAL A 47 1.19 4.72 2.34
C VAL A 47 -0.01 4.67 3.29
N ILE A 48 0.17 4.14 4.50
CA ILE A 48 -0.87 4.05 5.53
C ILE A 48 -1.42 5.44 5.88
N HIS A 49 -0.55 6.42 6.12
CA HIS A 49 -0.97 7.78 6.44
C HIS A 49 -1.73 8.42 5.28
N LYS A 50 -1.25 8.26 4.04
CA LYS A 50 -1.93 8.83 2.87
C LYS A 50 -3.31 8.21 2.64
N LEU A 51 -3.44 6.89 2.82
CA LEU A 51 -4.73 6.21 2.76
C LEU A 51 -5.68 6.74 3.84
N ALA A 52 -5.20 6.87 5.08
CA ALA A 52 -6.00 7.40 6.19
C ALA A 52 -6.43 8.86 5.99
N ASP A 53 -5.55 9.70 5.42
CA ASP A 53 -5.84 11.11 5.09
C ASP A 53 -6.94 11.24 4.02
N ASN A 54 -7.12 10.21 3.18
CA ASN A 54 -8.19 10.11 2.18
C ASN A 54 -9.38 9.26 2.66
N GLU A 55 -9.52 9.09 3.98
CA GLU A 55 -10.63 8.35 4.61
C GLU A 55 -10.71 6.86 4.19
N ILE A 56 -9.63 6.30 3.63
CA ILE A 56 -9.53 4.88 3.28
C ILE A 56 -9.21 4.07 4.53
N LYS A 57 -10.10 3.13 4.85
CA LYS A 57 -9.95 2.26 6.02
C LYS A 57 -9.05 1.07 5.71
N ILE A 58 -7.99 0.92 6.49
CA ILE A 58 -7.10 -0.24 6.49
C ILE A 58 -7.68 -1.33 7.39
N GLU A 59 -7.80 -2.56 6.86
CA GLU A 59 -8.34 -3.70 7.59
C GLU A 59 -7.24 -4.58 8.20
N GLU A 60 -6.14 -4.81 7.48
CA GLU A 60 -5.04 -5.67 7.92
C GLU A 60 -3.70 -5.18 7.36
N LEU A 61 -2.66 -5.27 8.19
CA LEU A 61 -1.27 -5.05 7.80
C LEU A 61 -0.50 -6.35 8.03
N ILE A 62 0.00 -6.96 6.94
CA ILE A 62 0.80 -8.18 7.00
C ILE A 62 2.28 -7.78 6.81
N GLU A 63 3.08 -8.02 7.85
CA GLU A 63 4.53 -7.75 7.88
C GLU A 63 5.31 -9.05 7.67
N ASP A 64 6.05 -9.17 6.56
CA ASP A 64 7.02 -10.25 6.37
C ASP A 64 8.42 -9.76 6.75
N ASN A 65 9.12 -10.48 7.63
CA ASN A 65 10.27 -9.97 8.39
C ASN A 65 11.62 -10.32 7.71
N SER A 66 12.19 -9.40 6.91
CA SER A 66 13.61 -9.43 6.51
C SER A 66 14.26 -8.03 6.49
N GLY A 67 15.41 -7.88 7.19
CA GLY A 67 16.11 -6.66 7.70
C GLY A 67 16.39 -5.38 6.87
N GLN A 68 16.28 -4.23 7.57
CA GLN A 68 16.93 -2.89 7.53
C GLN A 68 17.75 -2.41 6.29
N ASP A 69 17.16 -1.53 5.45
CA ASP A 69 17.67 -0.20 5.00
C ASP A 69 16.65 0.48 4.04
N CYS A 70 16.43 1.81 4.13
CA CYS A 70 15.38 2.55 3.38
C CYS A 70 15.78 2.79 1.91
N GLU A 71 15.42 1.86 1.05
CA GLU A 71 15.17 2.12 -0.38
C GLU A 71 13.86 1.38 -0.69
N THR A 72 12.79 2.03 -1.13
CA THR A 72 11.46 1.39 -1.26
C THR A 72 10.73 1.81 -2.52
N GLU A 73 10.04 0.87 -3.16
CA GLU A 73 9.20 1.04 -4.35
C GLU A 73 7.82 0.37 -4.11
N ILE A 74 6.73 0.97 -4.59
CA ILE A 74 5.42 0.30 -4.61
C ILE A 74 5.42 -0.68 -5.79
N ILE A 75 5.24 -1.97 -5.54
CA ILE A 75 5.46 -3.01 -6.56
C ILE A 75 4.18 -3.48 -7.21
N ASP A 76 3.07 -3.55 -6.49
CA ASP A 76 1.84 -4.09 -7.08
C ASP A 76 0.56 -3.65 -6.35
N PHE A 77 -0.50 -3.48 -7.12
CA PHE A 77 -1.85 -3.18 -6.65
C PHE A 77 -2.83 -4.09 -7.37
N TYR A 78 -3.68 -4.83 -6.63
CA TYR A 78 -4.67 -5.69 -7.25
C TYR A 78 -5.98 -5.82 -6.44
N GLU A 79 -7.10 -5.88 -7.17
CA GLU A 79 -8.42 -6.18 -6.63
C GLU A 79 -8.49 -7.63 -6.10
N VAL A 80 -8.87 -7.81 -4.83
CA VAL A 80 -9.07 -9.15 -4.25
C VAL A 80 -10.46 -9.65 -4.60
N LYS A 81 -10.53 -10.53 -5.61
CA LYS A 81 -11.74 -11.30 -5.89
C LYS A 81 -11.86 -12.41 -4.86
N ASN A 82 -12.81 -12.29 -3.93
CA ASN A 82 -13.18 -13.39 -3.05
C ASN A 82 -13.47 -14.63 -3.91
N LYS A 83 -12.66 -15.69 -3.75
CA LYS A 83 -13.05 -17.04 -4.15
C LYS A 83 -13.93 -17.59 -3.04
N ASP A 84 -15.24 -17.63 -3.31
CA ASP A 84 -16.17 -18.54 -2.62
C ASP A 84 -15.67 -19.99 -2.63
#